data_AF-A0A2M7J0Y3-F1
#
_entry.id   AF-A0A2M7J0Y3-F1
#
_cell.length_a   1.000
_cell.length_b   1.000
_cell.length_c   1.000
_cell.angle_alpha   90.00
_cell.angle_beta   90.00
_cell.angle_gamma   90.00
#
_symmetry.space_group_name_H-M   'P 1'
#
loop_
_entity.id
_entity.type
_entity.pdbx_description
1 polymer ?
#
loop_
_entity_poly.entity_id
_entity_poly.type
_entity_poly.pdbx_seq_one_letter_code
_entity_poly.pdbx_strand_id
1 'polypeptide(L)' 'VFLSTTYPNQAAPLNRLMLAQDTGGAIRGAVRADFFWGFGDQAGAQAGRMKQRGQLWVLFPKGAEPALD' A
#
# COMPACT_ATOMS: atom_id res chain seq x y z
N VAL A 1 7.26 3.19 -1.33
CA VAL A 1 6.66 1.84 -1.44
C VAL A 1 5.88 1.76 -2.73
N PHE A 2 6.13 0.77 -3.58
CA PHE A 2 5.31 0.50 -4.75
C PHE A 2 4.23 -0.51 -4.38
N LEU A 3 2.98 -0.23 -4.74
CA LEU A 3 1.83 -1.10 -4.56
C LEU A 3 1.40 -1.64 -5.92
N SER A 4 1.19 -2.96 -6.02
CA SER A 4 0.47 -3.60 -7.12
C SER A 4 -0.72 -4.37 -6.59
N THR A 5 -1.92 -4.00 -7.02
CA THR A 5 -3.19 -4.61 -6.62
C THR A 5 -4.26 -4.35 -7.68
N THR A 6 -5.54 -4.45 -7.34
CA THR A 6 -6.68 -4.09 -8.20
C THR A 6 -7.54 -3.01 -7.56
N TYR A 7 -8.35 -2.33 -8.36
CA TYR A 7 -9.42 -1.49 -7.83
C TYR A 7 -10.48 -2.34 -7.10
N PRO A 8 -11.12 -1.81 -6.06
CA PRO A 8 -12.17 -2.55 -5.35
C PRO A 8 -13.30 -2.94 -6.31
N ASN A 9 -13.76 -4.19 -6.20
CA ASN A 9 -14.84 -4.77 -7.01
C ASN A 9 -14.59 -4.76 -8.54
N GLN A 10 -13.33 -4.62 -8.98
CA GLN A 10 -12.96 -4.66 -10.39
C GLN A 10 -11.69 -5.50 -10.58
N ALA A 11 -11.52 -6.08 -11.77
CA ALA A 11 -10.26 -6.73 -12.16
C ALA A 11 -9.21 -5.74 -12.68
N ALA A 12 -9.55 -4.45 -12.77
CA ALA A 12 -8.65 -3.41 -13.26
C ALA A 12 -7.43 -3.24 -12.31
N PRO A 13 -6.20 -3.23 -12.83
CA PRO A 13 -5.01 -3.10 -12.01
C PRO A 13 -4.87 -1.70 -11.40
N LEU A 14 -4.47 -1.66 -10.13
CA LEU A 14 -4.06 -0.47 -9.39
C LEU A 14 -2.58 -0.62 -9.04
N ASN A 15 -1.73 0.03 -9.83
CA ASN A 15 -0.28 0.09 -9.63
C ASN A 15 0.09 1.51 -9.27
N ARG A 16 0.68 1.73 -8.08
CA ARG A 16 1.01 3.08 -7.62
C ARG A 16 2.28 3.13 -6.78
N LEU A 17 3.15 4.07 -7.10
CA LEU A 17 4.23 4.48 -6.21
C LEU A 17 3.65 5.38 -5.12
N MET A 18 3.82 4.95 -3.87
CA MET A 18 3.31 5.61 -2.68
C MET A 18 4.47 5.95 -1.75
N LEU A 19 4.27 6.95 -0.90
CA LEU A 19 5.15 7.21 0.24
C LEU A 19 4.60 6.49 1.47
N ALA A 20 5.44 5.71 2.15
CA ALA A 20 5.07 5.15 3.44
C ALA A 20 5.31 6.23 4.51
N GLN A 21 4.25 6.96 4.87
CA GLN A 21 4.32 8.10 5.79
C GLN A 21 3.93 7.74 7.24
N ASP A 22 3.39 6.54 7.47
CA ASP A 22 3.02 6.06 8.80
C ASP A 22 3.96 4.92 9.23
N THR A 23 4.39 4.95 10.49
CA THR A 23 5.25 3.93 11.10
C THR A 23 4.64 3.48 12.42
N GLY A 24 4.20 2.22 12.50
CA GLY A 24 3.84 1.56 13.76
C GLY A 24 4.94 0.60 14.20
N GLY A 25 5.35 0.65 15.47
CA GLY A 25 6.44 -0.17 16.05
C GLY A 25 6.22 -1.69 16.02
N ALA A 26 5.12 -2.18 15.45
CA ALA A 26 4.75 -3.58 15.33
C ALA A 26 4.89 -4.15 13.90
N ILE A 27 5.53 -3.44 12.97
CA ILE A 27 5.81 -3.95 11.61
C ILE A 27 6.97 -4.96 11.67
N ARG A 28 6.72 -6.09 12.34
CA ARG A 28 7.44 -7.36 12.20
C ARG A 28 6.43 -8.37 11.66
N GLY A 29 6.18 -8.31 10.36
CA GLY A 29 5.36 -9.29 9.64
C GLY A 29 3.98 -8.80 9.16
N ALA A 30 3.51 -9.50 8.12
CA ALA A 30 2.37 -9.23 7.21
C ALA A 30 2.55 -8.03 6.26
N VAL A 31 2.63 -8.34 4.96
CA VAL A 31 2.48 -7.40 3.84
C VAL A 31 1.07 -6.78 3.92
N ARG A 32 0.94 -5.70 4.70
CA ARG A 32 -0.31 -4.94 4.84
C ARG A 32 0.01 -3.46 4.64
N ALA A 33 -0.74 -2.84 3.75
CA ALA A 33 -0.74 -1.40 3.54
C ALA A 33 -2.18 -0.91 3.64
N ASP A 34 -2.35 0.28 4.21
CA ASP A 34 -3.58 1.04 4.05
C ASP A 34 -3.39 2.05 2.91
N PHE A 35 -4.36 2.12 1.99
CA PHE A 35 -4.26 2.97 0.81
C PHE A 35 -5.15 4.18 0.99
N PHE A 36 -4.55 5.35 1.13
CA PHE A 36 -5.28 6.60 1.21
C PHE A 36 -5.88 6.96 -0.17
N TRP A 37 -7.22 6.94 -0.25
CA TRP A 37 -7.98 7.21 -1.47
C TRP A 37 -8.22 8.71 -1.73
N GLY A 38 -7.89 9.59 -0.80
CA GLY A 38 -8.25 11.01 -0.83
C GLY A 38 -9.38 11.33 0.15
N PHE A 39 -9.98 12.50 -0.03
CA PHE A 39 -11.05 13.01 0.83
C PHE A 39 -12.42 12.96 0.14
N GLY A 40 -13.49 12.99 0.93
CA GLY A 40 -14.88 13.03 0.45
C GLY A 40 -15.53 11.64 0.25
N ASP A 41 -16.83 11.65 -0.03
CA ASP A 41 -17.67 10.44 0.00
C ASP A 41 -17.23 9.38 -1.03
N GLN A 42 -16.78 9.81 -2.21
CA GLN A 42 -16.30 8.89 -3.24
C GLN A 42 -15.03 8.14 -2.79
N ALA A 43 -14.10 8.83 -2.13
CA ALA A 43 -12.90 8.22 -1.58
C ALA A 43 -13.26 7.24 -0.45
N GLY A 44 -14.19 7.63 0.43
CA GLY A 44 -14.70 6.76 1.51
C GLY A 44 -15.37 5.49 0.98
N ALA A 45 -16.18 5.60 -0.08
CA ALA A 45 -16.82 4.44 -0.70
C ALA A 45 -15.80 3.46 -1.31
N GLN A 46 -14.72 3.96 -1.92
CA GLN A 46 -13.65 3.12 -2.46
C GLN A 46 -12.81 2.49 -1.35
N ALA A 47 -12.47 3.27 -0.32
CA ALA A 47 -11.75 2.80 0.86
C ALA A 47 -12.50 1.66 1.57
N GLY A 48 -13.80 1.83 1.83
CA GLY A 48 -14.60 0.82 2.52
C GLY A 48 -14.73 -0.51 1.76
N ARG A 49 -14.55 -0.51 0.44
CA ARG A 49 -14.59 -1.71 -0.41
C ARG A 49 -13.20 -2.32 -0.64
N MET A 50 -12.13 -1.67 -0.16
CA MET A 50 -10.77 -2.10 -0.42
C MET A 50 -10.40 -3.31 0.46
N LYS A 51 -10.32 -4.49 -0.17
CA LYS A 51 -9.84 -5.74 0.45
C LYS A 51 -9.14 -6.63 -0.58
N GLN A 52 -8.38 -5.99 -1.47
CA GLN A 52 -7.73 -6.67 -2.58
C GLN A 52 -6.40 -7.28 -2.14
N ARG A 53 -6.03 -8.42 -2.75
CA ARG A 53 -4.68 -8.96 -2.61
C ARG A 53 -3.72 -8.02 -3.34
N GLY A 54 -2.56 -7.77 -2.75
CA GLY A 54 -1.57 -6.89 -3.33
C GLY A 54 -0.15 -7.30 -2.97
N GLN A 55 0.78 -6.81 -3.77
CA GLN A 55 2.21 -6.92 -3.55
C GLN A 55 2.77 -5.53 -3.23
N LEU A 56 3.73 -5.49 -2.32
CA LEU A 56 4.42 -4.28 -1.92
C LEU A 56 5.91 -4.43 -2.19
N TRP A 57 6.52 -3.38 -2.75
CA TRP A 57 7.98 -3.28 -2.86
C TRP A 57 8.43 -2.04 -2.09
N VAL A 58 9.42 -2.22 -1.23
CA VAL A 58 10.12 -1.12 -0.56
C VAL A 58 11.29 -0.72 -1.44
N LEU A 59 11.38 0.57 -1.76
CA LEU A 59 12.49 1.11 -2.55
C LEU A 59 13.52 1.66 -1.57
N PHE A 60 14.75 1.17 -1.68
CA PHE A 60 15.90 1.69 -0.94
C PHE A 60 16.74 2.60 -1.84
N PRO A 61 17.40 3.61 -1.27
CA PRO A 61 18.45 4.34 -1.99
C PRO A 61 19.51 3.38 -2.55
N LYS A 62 20.11 3.73 -3.69
CA LYS A 62 21.19 2.91 -4.26
C LYS A 62 22.33 2.78 -3.25
N GLY A 63 22.74 1.54 -2.96
CA GLY A 63 23.80 1.23 -2.00
C GLY A 63 23.34 1.13 -0.54
N ALA A 64 22.05 1.36 -0.25
CA ALA A 64 21.46 1.06 1.05
C ALA A 64 20.84 -0.35 1.03
N GLU A 65 21.02 -1.10 2.11
CA GLU A 65 20.39 -2.40 2.32
C GLU A 65 19.29 -2.28 3.39
N PRO A 66 18.22 -3.10 3.31
CA PRO A 66 17.28 -3.21 4.42
C PRO A 66 18.01 -3.72 5.67
N ALA A 67 17.78 -3.08 6.82
CA ALA A 67 18.13 -3.69 8.10
C ALA A 67 17.19 -4.89 8.29
N LEU A 68 17.71 -6.10 8.11
CA LEU A 68 17.01 -7.33 8.41
C LEU A 68 17.37 -7.72 9.85
N ASP A 69 16.43 -7.53 10.77
CA ASP A 69 16.47 -8.11 12.12
C ASP A 69 16.08 -9.59 12.09
#